data_AF-A0A0G1ME69-F1
#
_entry.id   AF-A0A0G1ME69-F1
#
_cell.length_a   1.000
_cell.length_b   1.000
_cell.length_c   1.000
_cell.angle_alpha   90.00
_cell.angle_beta   90.00
_cell.angle_gamma   90.00
#
_symmetry.space_group_name_H-M   'P 1'
#
loop_
_entity.id
_entity.type
_entity.pdbx_description
1 polymer ?
#
loop_
_entity_poly.entity_id
_entity_poly.type
_entity_poly.pdbx_seq_one_letter_code
_entity_poly.pdbx_strand_id
1 'polypeptide(L)'
;MHSLISTIYFILMSGILFLLPGLVILRSFFNKQSFVPFETLLFSFGISLGLIDFLMIIIGKLGIRIGVYSLSVGIIAALAILAIVAFTLKRLKKSEEKTEEESERLFSFSRRQSALFIILIGLTLLIKVVYLTHAVLPTSTDLGHHMYWSKLIATTGTLPVYAKQEIITGPSGIYQLTLPEPIPDFIIGEHLPFAALHIFTGLDFLSAFPIIFLLLVNVIGLLALFTLAWRFVSDIRSPHLSKNIFTPQNVALAVLFFFGPLYTLASPQAKFVSGGVVGNVLGNLFIPLILLIFYRAIREKRPDFLGLGFFLTFIIAYTHHLSTLILLFVLVASMLIYLFVHYDAIGAVLRSWWKLIFSPGPLLIAGLAIVFFFGVSLPTYIETNAVGTAIGTPTKATRTGLSFFQLASSGGEARVALGLAGFVVLLCLHRYMRYAGAILIGWCAILLMMTLDPQWLFIDIPSNRIVTYFSFPIGLLSAFAAVAFFAMLSAPQSKLRIPSIGILIMSLTILVFSLGNGTLDNNQTLLPK
;
A
#
# COMPACT_ATOMS: atom_id res chain seq x y z
N MET A 1 14.57 30.33 11.77
CA MET A 1 13.89 29.88 13.00
C MET A 1 12.41 29.53 12.74
N HIS A 2 11.62 30.40 12.08
CA HIS A 2 10.21 30.13 11.75
C HIS A 2 9.97 28.87 10.89
N SER A 3 10.81 28.59 9.89
CA SER A 3 10.68 27.40 9.05
C SER A 3 10.88 26.10 9.83
N LEU A 4 11.92 26.03 10.68
CA LEU A 4 12.19 24.86 11.53
C LEU A 4 11.04 24.58 12.50
N ILE A 5 10.51 25.63 13.17
CA ILE A 5 9.38 25.50 14.08
C ILE A 5 8.15 24.98 13.33
N SER A 6 7.86 25.53 12.15
CA SER A 6 6.73 25.10 11.32
C SER A 6 6.85 23.64 10.89
N THR A 7 8.06 23.20 10.53
CA THR A 7 8.33 21.79 10.18
C THR A 7 8.18 20.86 11.38
N ILE A 8 8.71 21.24 12.56
CA ILE A 8 8.54 20.45 13.79
C ILE A 8 7.06 20.35 14.15
N TYR A 9 6.33 21.45 14.06
CA TYR A 9 4.90 21.50 14.33
C TYR A 9 4.10 20.63 13.35
N PHE A 10 4.44 20.67 12.06
CA PHE A 10 3.87 19.78 11.04
C PHE A 10 4.09 18.30 11.36
N ILE A 11 5.32 17.91 11.71
CA ILE A 11 5.65 16.52 12.06
C ILE A 11 4.86 16.08 13.29
N LEU A 12 4.80 16.94 14.32
CA LEU A 12 4.04 16.67 15.54
C LEU A 12 2.55 16.49 15.25
N MET A 13 1.94 17.41 14.50
CA MET A 13 0.52 17.33 14.14
C MET A 13 0.23 16.12 13.24
N SER A 14 1.11 15.80 12.30
CA SER A 14 1.01 14.57 11.50
C SER A 14 1.03 13.32 12.37
N GLY A 15 1.90 13.27 13.39
CA GLY A 15 1.92 12.18 14.35
C GLY A 15 0.66 12.10 15.21
N ILE A 16 0.15 13.23 15.70
CA ILE A 16 -1.08 13.30 16.50
C ILE A 16 -2.29 12.88 15.67
N LEU A 17 -2.40 13.30 14.42
CA LEU A 17 -3.55 13.00 13.57
C LEU A 17 -3.49 11.59 12.99
N PHE A 18 -2.31 11.18 12.51
CA PHE A 18 -2.18 9.96 11.73
C PHE A 18 -1.49 8.81 12.46
N LEU A 19 -1.07 8.92 13.72
CA LEU A 19 -0.55 7.76 14.47
C LEU A 19 -1.31 7.51 15.77
N LEU A 20 -1.59 8.56 16.54
CA LEU A 20 -2.16 8.41 17.86
C LEU A 20 -3.55 7.75 17.87
N PRO A 21 -4.53 8.14 17.02
CA PRO A 21 -5.88 7.56 17.05
C PRO A 21 -5.85 6.06 16.73
N GLY A 22 -5.12 5.68 15.68
CA GLY A 22 -4.95 4.29 15.30
C GLY A 22 -4.21 3.48 16.37
N LEU A 23 -3.22 4.06 17.06
CA LEU A 23 -2.56 3.40 18.18
C LEU A 23 -3.54 3.13 19.32
N VAL A 24 -4.37 4.11 19.69
CA VAL A 24 -5.41 3.95 20.72
C VAL A 24 -6.40 2.85 20.32
N ILE A 25 -6.87 2.83 19.07
CA ILE A 25 -7.77 1.80 18.55
C ILE A 25 -7.09 0.42 18.61
N LEU A 26 -5.85 0.30 18.15
CA LEU A 26 -5.12 -0.98 18.20
C LEU A 26 -4.98 -1.50 19.62
N ARG A 27 -4.61 -0.66 20.59
CA ARG A 27 -4.50 -1.07 22.00
C ARG A 27 -5.84 -1.39 22.64
N SER A 28 -6.92 -0.77 22.15
CA SER A 28 -8.27 -1.04 22.62
C SER A 28 -8.76 -2.41 22.16
N PHE A 29 -8.58 -2.78 20.88
CA PHE A 29 -9.10 -4.03 20.32
C PHE A 29 -8.12 -5.21 20.38
N PHE A 30 -6.81 -4.96 20.40
CA PHE A 30 -5.79 -6.00 20.33
C PHE A 30 -4.86 -5.97 21.54
N ASN A 31 -4.37 -7.15 21.94
CA ASN A 31 -3.37 -7.27 23.00
C ASN A 31 -2.04 -6.66 22.55
N LYS A 32 -1.25 -6.16 23.51
CA LYS A 32 0.02 -5.46 23.21
C LYS A 32 0.97 -6.28 22.33
N GLN A 33 0.95 -7.59 22.52
CA GLN A 33 1.78 -8.60 21.85
C GLN A 33 1.24 -9.04 20.48
N SER A 34 0.05 -8.59 20.06
CA SER A 34 -0.53 -9.00 18.77
C SER A 34 0.25 -8.47 17.56
N PHE A 35 0.98 -7.37 17.74
CA PHE A 35 1.73 -6.69 16.69
C PHE A 35 3.15 -6.39 17.14
N VAL A 36 4.12 -6.61 16.25
CA VAL A 36 5.49 -6.11 16.47
C VAL A 36 5.52 -4.58 16.32
N PRO A 37 6.58 -3.87 16.74
CA PRO A 37 6.63 -2.41 16.69
C PRO A 37 6.38 -1.81 15.31
N PHE A 38 6.97 -2.39 14.25
CA PHE A 38 6.72 -1.94 12.87
C PHE A 38 5.26 -2.12 12.46
N GLU A 39 4.66 -3.28 12.73
CA GLU A 39 3.24 -3.49 12.46
C GLU A 39 2.35 -2.53 13.24
N THR A 40 2.72 -2.24 14.50
CA THR A 40 2.00 -1.26 15.33
C THR A 40 2.04 0.12 14.67
N LEU A 41 3.21 0.59 14.23
CA LEU A 41 3.35 1.86 13.52
C LEU A 41 2.50 1.88 12.24
N LEU A 42 2.64 0.85 11.41
CA LEU A 42 1.98 0.71 10.12
C LEU A 42 0.46 0.69 10.21
N PHE A 43 -0.10 -0.17 11.06
CA PHE A 43 -1.55 -0.26 11.23
C PHE A 43 -2.11 0.95 11.97
N SER A 44 -1.36 1.54 12.91
CA SER A 44 -1.79 2.82 13.52
C SER A 44 -1.92 3.91 12.46
N PHE A 45 -0.98 3.96 11.52
CA PHE A 45 -1.01 4.91 10.41
C PHE A 45 -2.22 4.70 9.49
N GLY A 46 -2.39 3.48 8.98
CA GLY A 46 -3.52 3.15 8.09
C GLY A 46 -4.89 3.35 8.74
N ILE A 47 -5.06 2.96 10.01
CA ILE A 47 -6.31 3.14 10.76
C ILE A 47 -6.61 4.63 10.97
N SER A 48 -5.60 5.44 11.31
CA SER A 48 -5.82 6.87 11.57
C SER A 48 -6.20 7.63 10.30
N LEU A 49 -5.58 7.29 9.16
CA LEU A 49 -5.98 7.84 7.85
C LEU A 49 -7.46 7.56 7.57
N GLY A 50 -7.87 6.29 7.67
CA GLY A 50 -9.27 5.92 7.44
C GLY A 50 -10.24 6.52 8.44
N LEU A 51 -9.84 6.65 9.72
CA LEU A 51 -10.65 7.31 10.74
C LEU A 51 -10.90 8.77 10.37
N ILE A 52 -9.87 9.51 9.94
CA ILE A 52 -10.02 10.90 9.52
C ILE A 52 -10.94 11.01 8.31
N ASP A 53 -10.75 10.17 7.30
CA ASP A 53 -11.59 10.16 6.10
C ASP A 53 -13.07 9.94 6.46
N PHE A 54 -13.37 8.84 7.16
CA PHE A 54 -14.76 8.52 7.50
C PHE A 54 -15.38 9.54 8.45
N LEU A 55 -14.61 10.07 9.41
CA LEU A 55 -15.11 11.06 10.34
C LEU A 55 -15.44 12.38 9.63
N MET A 56 -14.57 12.87 8.75
CA MET A 56 -14.84 14.09 7.97
C MET A 56 -16.02 13.91 7.02
N ILE A 57 -16.19 12.71 6.44
CA ILE A 57 -17.38 12.37 5.64
C ILE A 57 -18.64 12.45 6.51
N ILE A 58 -18.65 11.81 7.69
CA ILE A 58 -19.81 11.84 8.60
C ILE A 58 -20.14 13.26 9.04
N ILE A 59 -19.15 14.01 9.53
CA ILE A 59 -19.33 15.40 9.98
C ILE A 59 -19.93 16.26 8.86
N GLY A 60 -19.37 16.15 7.64
CA GLY A 60 -19.86 16.89 6.49
C GLY A 60 -21.27 16.48 6.05
N LYS A 61 -21.60 15.19 6.07
CA LYS A 61 -22.95 14.69 5.75
C LYS A 61 -23.99 15.07 6.80
N LEU A 62 -23.58 15.27 8.05
CA LEU A 62 -24.42 15.83 9.12
C LEU A 62 -24.62 17.36 8.99
N GLY A 63 -24.03 18.02 7.99
CA GLY A 63 -24.10 19.46 7.82
C GLY A 63 -23.30 20.26 8.84
N ILE A 64 -22.44 19.60 9.62
CA ILE A 64 -21.58 20.26 10.62
C ILE A 64 -20.36 20.82 9.90
N ARG A 65 -20.03 22.09 10.16
CA ARG A 65 -18.85 22.73 9.57
C ARG A 65 -17.57 22.03 10.04
N ILE A 66 -16.76 21.56 9.10
CA ILE A 66 -15.49 20.90 9.33
C ILE A 66 -14.46 21.97 9.73
N GLY A 67 -13.93 21.87 10.95
CA GLY A 67 -12.92 22.77 11.50
C GLY A 67 -12.22 22.12 12.69
N VAL A 68 -11.27 22.84 13.31
CA VAL A 68 -10.43 22.28 14.40
C VAL A 68 -11.27 21.68 15.51
N TYR A 69 -12.29 22.42 15.99
CA TYR A 69 -13.12 21.96 17.10
C TYR A 69 -14.00 20.75 16.75
N SER A 70 -14.74 20.82 15.64
CA SER A 70 -15.65 19.73 15.23
C SER A 70 -14.88 18.45 14.91
N LEU A 71 -13.72 18.57 14.26
CA LEU A 71 -12.85 17.43 13.98
C LEU A 71 -12.19 16.87 15.25
N SER A 72 -11.69 17.73 16.16
CA SER A 72 -11.10 17.27 17.43
C SER A 72 -12.12 16.56 18.31
N VAL A 73 -13.31 17.14 18.49
CA VAL A 73 -14.41 16.52 19.24
C VAL A 73 -14.85 15.22 18.57
N GLY A 74 -14.95 15.20 17.24
CA GLY A 74 -15.27 14.00 16.48
C GLY A 74 -14.25 12.87 16.71
N ILE A 75 -12.95 13.17 16.70
CA ILE A 75 -11.89 12.17 16.95
C ILE A 75 -12.02 11.64 18.38
N ILE A 76 -12.13 12.52 19.38
CA ILE A 76 -12.25 12.11 20.78
C ILE A 76 -13.50 11.26 21.00
N ALA A 77 -14.64 11.68 20.45
CA ALA A 77 -15.90 10.94 20.55
C ALA A 77 -15.80 9.57 19.87
N ALA A 78 -15.24 9.49 18.68
CA ALA A 78 -15.03 8.22 17.97
C ALA A 78 -14.13 7.28 18.77
N LEU A 79 -13.01 7.78 19.32
CA LEU A 79 -12.11 7.00 20.16
C LEU A 79 -12.80 6.53 21.45
N ALA A 80 -13.61 7.39 22.10
CA ALA A 80 -14.36 7.03 23.29
C ALA A 80 -15.39 5.93 23.01
N ILE A 81 -16.18 6.07 21.93
CA ILE A 81 -17.15 5.06 21.50
C ILE A 81 -16.44 3.74 21.20
N LEU A 82 -15.37 3.77 20.43
CA LEU A 82 -14.61 2.58 20.07
C LEU A 82 -13.97 1.91 21.30
N ALA A 83 -13.48 2.69 22.27
CA ALA A 83 -12.95 2.17 23.53
C ALA A 83 -14.05 1.50 24.37
N ILE A 84 -15.25 2.08 24.44
CA ILE A 84 -16.41 1.47 25.13
C ILE A 84 -16.81 0.15 24.46
N VAL A 85 -16.90 0.13 23.13
CA VAL A 85 -17.19 -1.09 22.36
C VAL A 85 -16.13 -2.15 22.63
N ALA A 86 -14.85 -1.80 22.56
CA ALA A 86 -13.76 -2.72 22.82
C ALA A 86 -13.78 -3.28 24.25
N PHE A 87 -14.08 -2.43 25.25
CA PHE A 87 -14.20 -2.84 26.65
C PHE A 87 -15.36 -3.83 26.86
N THR A 88 -16.52 -3.56 26.28
CA THR A 88 -17.69 -4.45 26.34
C THR A 88 -17.38 -5.80 25.68
N LEU A 89 -16.76 -5.79 24.50
CA LEU A 89 -16.35 -7.02 23.80
C LEU A 89 -15.31 -7.83 24.59
N LYS A 90 -14.37 -7.15 25.26
CA LYS A 90 -13.37 -7.81 26.12
C LYS A 90 -13.99 -8.44 27.36
N ARG A 91 -14.96 -7.80 28.01
CA ARG A 91 -15.68 -8.38 29.16
C ARG A 91 -16.44 -9.67 28.83
N LEU A 92 -16.94 -9.79 27.60
CA LEU A 92 -17.65 -10.97 27.13
C LEU A 92 -16.72 -12.13 26.77
N LYS A 93 -15.41 -11.89 26.64
CA LYS A 93 -14.43 -12.88 26.20
C LYS A 93 -13.60 -13.36 27.38
N LYS A 94 -13.80 -14.60 27.82
CA LYS A 94 -12.92 -15.28 28.79
C LYS A 94 -11.55 -15.46 28.10
N SER A 95 -10.53 -14.73 28.54
CA SER A 95 -9.23 -14.67 27.87
C SER A 95 -8.48 -15.99 27.99
N GLU A 96 -8.24 -16.67 26.86
CA GLU A 96 -7.15 -17.63 26.73
C GLU A 96 -5.85 -16.82 26.51
N GLU A 97 -4.99 -16.78 27.53
CA GLU A 97 -3.61 -16.34 27.35
C GLU A 97 -2.87 -17.38 26.48
N LYS A 98 -2.30 -16.93 25.37
CA LYS A 98 -1.32 -17.72 24.60
C LYS A 98 0.06 -17.09 24.74
N THR A 99 1.03 -17.99 24.86
CA THR A 99 2.40 -17.86 25.36
C THR A 99 3.26 -16.85 24.62
N GLU A 100 4.03 -16.07 25.37
CA GLU A 100 4.91 -14.96 24.97
C GLU A 100 6.09 -15.35 24.05
N GLU A 101 6.48 -16.63 24.02
CA GLU A 101 7.80 -17.02 23.51
C GLU A 101 7.99 -16.97 21.98
N GLU A 102 6.92 -17.03 21.18
CA GLU A 102 7.05 -17.14 19.71
C GLU A 102 7.15 -15.77 19.01
N SER A 103 6.52 -14.73 19.55
CA SER A 103 6.47 -13.39 18.95
C SER A 103 7.81 -12.63 19.09
N GLU A 104 8.45 -12.68 20.26
CA GLU A 104 9.70 -11.94 20.52
C GLU A 104 10.91 -12.55 19.80
N ARG A 105 10.96 -13.88 19.64
CA ARG A 105 12.06 -14.55 18.92
C ARG A 105 12.08 -14.23 17.42
N LEU A 106 10.91 -13.96 16.83
CA LEU A 106 10.79 -13.65 15.40
C LEU A 106 11.43 -12.30 15.02
N PHE A 107 11.42 -11.30 15.91
CA PHE A 107 11.90 -9.93 15.63
C PHE A 107 13.28 -9.62 16.21
N SER A 108 14.23 -10.54 16.08
CA SER A 108 15.62 -10.31 16.49
C SER A 108 16.48 -9.91 15.28
N PHE A 109 16.94 -8.66 15.25
CA PHE A 109 17.94 -8.18 14.29
C PHE A 109 19.33 -8.27 14.94
N SER A 110 20.31 -8.78 14.19
CA SER A 110 21.71 -8.63 14.60
C SER A 110 22.13 -7.16 14.52
N ARG A 111 23.16 -6.76 15.29
CA ARG A 111 23.70 -5.38 15.24
C ARG A 111 24.03 -4.93 13.81
N ARG A 112 24.55 -5.84 12.97
CA ARG A 112 24.86 -5.56 11.55
C ARG A 112 23.61 -5.34 10.71
N GLN A 113 22.58 -6.16 10.91
CA GLN A 113 21.30 -5.99 10.21
C GLN A 113 20.59 -4.70 10.63
N SER A 114 20.63 -4.34 11.91
CA SER A 114 20.09 -3.06 12.40
C SER A 114 20.84 -1.86 11.82
N ALA A 115 22.18 -1.90 11.79
CA ALA A 115 22.97 -0.85 11.17
C ALA A 115 22.66 -0.73 9.67
N LEU A 116 22.56 -1.86 8.95
CA LEU A 116 22.20 -1.87 7.54
C LEU A 116 20.80 -1.30 7.29
N PHE A 117 19.82 -1.65 8.12
CA PHE A 117 18.47 -1.07 8.04
C PHE A 117 18.51 0.46 8.13
N ILE A 118 19.22 1.01 9.13
CA ILE A 118 19.35 2.47 9.33
C ILE A 118 20.04 3.12 8.14
N ILE A 119 21.13 2.53 7.64
CA ILE A 119 21.86 3.04 6.47
C ILE A 119 20.95 3.06 5.24
N LEU A 120 20.20 1.98 4.97
CA LEU A 120 19.32 1.90 3.81
C LEU A 120 18.17 2.90 3.87
N ILE A 121 17.50 3.04 5.03
CA ILE A 121 16.45 4.05 5.22
C ILE A 121 17.03 5.47 5.10
N GLY A 122 18.15 5.74 5.77
CA GLY A 122 18.81 7.04 5.74
C GLY A 122 19.21 7.45 4.32
N LEU A 123 19.83 6.54 3.56
CA LEU A 123 20.20 6.78 2.16
C LEU A 123 18.97 6.97 1.27
N THR A 124 17.92 6.17 1.47
CA THR A 124 16.65 6.34 0.74
C THR A 124 16.07 7.72 0.96
N LEU A 125 15.95 8.14 2.24
CA LEU A 125 15.42 9.45 2.59
C LEU A 125 16.29 10.58 2.03
N LEU A 126 17.62 10.47 2.14
CA LEU A 126 18.54 11.46 1.61
C LEU A 126 18.32 11.68 0.10
N ILE A 127 18.29 10.59 -0.69
CA ILE A 127 18.11 10.69 -2.14
C ILE A 127 16.72 11.28 -2.47
N LYS A 128 15.66 10.82 -1.80
CA LYS A 128 14.29 11.33 -2.02
C LYS A 128 14.17 12.81 -1.68
N VAL A 129 14.71 13.23 -0.54
CA VAL A 129 14.66 14.64 -0.12
C VAL A 129 15.42 15.51 -1.11
N VAL A 130 16.63 15.14 -1.50
CA VAL A 130 17.41 15.89 -2.51
C VAL A 130 16.62 16.02 -3.81
N TYR A 131 16.05 14.93 -4.33
CA TYR A 131 15.22 14.95 -5.53
C TYR A 131 14.00 15.89 -5.40
N LEU A 132 13.30 15.83 -4.26
CA LEU A 132 12.07 16.59 -4.03
C LEU A 132 12.29 18.08 -3.75
N THR A 133 13.54 18.53 -3.53
CA THR A 133 13.84 19.98 -3.36
C THR A 133 13.42 20.81 -4.58
N HIS A 134 13.34 20.21 -5.76
CA HIS A 134 12.89 20.87 -6.99
C HIS A 134 11.36 20.80 -7.20
N ALA A 135 10.64 20.02 -6.38
CA ALA A 135 9.20 19.79 -6.46
C ALA A 135 8.48 20.35 -5.23
N VAL A 136 9.04 21.38 -4.58
CA VAL A 136 8.50 21.93 -3.31
C VAL A 136 7.10 22.51 -3.48
N LEU A 137 6.82 23.13 -4.63
CA LEU A 137 5.47 23.60 -4.95
C LEU A 137 4.71 22.52 -5.71
N PRO A 138 3.37 22.42 -5.53
CA PRO A 138 2.55 21.49 -6.30
C PRO A 138 2.46 21.94 -7.76
N THR A 139 3.47 21.57 -8.55
CA THR A 139 3.61 21.97 -9.97
C THR A 139 2.99 20.97 -10.93
N SER A 140 2.73 19.74 -10.49
CA SER A 140 2.01 18.76 -11.31
C SER A 140 0.51 19.09 -11.33
N THR A 141 -0.11 18.88 -12.50
CA THR A 141 -1.55 19.09 -12.69
C THR A 141 -2.38 18.27 -11.69
N ASP A 142 -1.95 17.04 -11.42
CA ASP A 142 -2.64 16.11 -10.52
C ASP A 142 -2.57 16.60 -9.05
N LEU A 143 -1.39 17.01 -8.58
CA LEU A 143 -1.27 17.55 -7.22
C LEU A 143 -2.06 18.85 -7.08
N GLY A 144 -1.98 19.73 -8.08
CA GLY A 144 -2.72 20.99 -8.10
C GLY A 144 -4.23 20.76 -7.98
N HIS A 145 -4.75 19.74 -8.67
CA HIS A 145 -6.15 19.31 -8.56
C HIS A 145 -6.51 18.87 -7.14
N HIS A 146 -5.73 17.97 -6.53
CA HIS A 146 -5.99 17.53 -5.16
C HIS A 146 -5.89 18.67 -4.15
N MET A 147 -4.91 19.56 -4.32
CA MET A 147 -4.71 20.70 -3.43
C MET A 147 -5.83 21.72 -3.56
N TYR A 148 -6.38 21.93 -4.75
CA TYR A 148 -7.56 22.77 -4.97
C TYR A 148 -8.75 22.28 -4.15
N TRP A 149 -9.11 21.00 -4.25
CA TRP A 149 -10.26 20.45 -3.52
C TRP A 149 -10.02 20.38 -2.01
N SER A 150 -8.80 20.03 -1.60
CA SER A 150 -8.42 20.05 -0.19
C SER A 150 -8.52 21.46 0.41
N LYS A 151 -8.11 22.49 -0.35
CA LYS A 151 -8.25 23.89 0.03
C LYS A 151 -9.70 24.34 0.09
N LEU A 152 -10.52 23.91 -0.85
CA LEU A 152 -11.95 24.23 -0.84
C LEU A 152 -12.64 23.66 0.41
N ILE A 153 -12.35 22.39 0.76
CA ILE A 153 -12.86 21.75 1.99
C ILE A 153 -12.40 22.54 3.22
N ALA A 154 -11.11 22.85 3.31
CA ALA A 154 -10.53 23.48 4.49
C ALA A 154 -11.01 24.92 4.70
N THR A 155 -11.28 25.68 3.63
CA THR A 155 -11.71 27.08 3.72
C THR A 155 -13.23 27.21 3.94
N THR A 156 -14.02 26.42 3.22
CA THR A 156 -15.49 26.43 3.39
C THR A 156 -15.92 25.71 4.66
N GLY A 157 -15.18 24.68 5.07
CA GLY A 157 -15.57 23.75 6.12
C GLY A 157 -16.71 22.82 5.70
N THR A 158 -16.90 22.61 4.40
CA THR A 158 -17.97 21.75 3.86
C THR A 158 -17.41 20.76 2.85
N LEU A 159 -18.08 19.62 2.68
CA LEU A 159 -17.73 18.68 1.62
C LEU A 159 -18.26 19.23 0.28
N PRO A 160 -17.39 19.38 -0.73
CA PRO A 160 -17.81 19.93 -2.01
C PRO A 160 -18.66 18.92 -2.79
N VAL A 161 -19.49 19.46 -3.67
CA VAL A 161 -20.09 18.67 -4.76
C VAL A 161 -19.08 18.67 -5.90
N TYR A 162 -18.54 17.49 -6.20
CA TYR A 162 -17.54 17.33 -7.25
C TYR A 162 -18.20 17.37 -8.63
N ALA A 163 -18.11 18.53 -9.27
CA ALA A 163 -18.66 18.76 -10.59
C ALA A 163 -17.65 19.47 -11.50
N LYS A 164 -17.64 19.09 -12.78
CA LYS A 164 -16.89 19.76 -13.85
C LYS A 164 -17.79 20.75 -14.58
N GLN A 165 -17.18 21.83 -15.05
CA GLN A 165 -17.79 22.80 -15.97
C GLN A 165 -16.78 23.09 -17.08
N GLU A 166 -17.24 23.07 -18.32
CA GLU A 166 -16.42 23.31 -19.49
C GLU A 166 -16.68 24.73 -20.02
N ILE A 167 -15.67 25.35 -20.61
CA ILE A 167 -15.81 26.64 -21.29
C ILE A 167 -16.21 26.35 -22.73
N ILE A 168 -17.43 26.73 -23.11
CA ILE A 168 -17.96 26.58 -24.46
C ILE A 168 -18.12 27.95 -25.12
N THR A 169 -17.89 28.02 -26.43
CA THR A 169 -18.20 29.22 -27.21
C THR A 169 -19.65 29.15 -27.67
N GLY A 170 -20.47 30.10 -27.21
CA GLY A 170 -21.87 30.19 -27.62
C GLY A 170 -22.03 30.61 -29.08
N PRO A 171 -23.26 30.52 -29.63
CA PRO A 171 -23.56 30.90 -31.03
C PRO A 171 -23.20 32.35 -31.38
N SER A 172 -23.12 33.22 -30.37
CA SER A 172 -22.74 34.64 -30.48
C SER A 172 -21.23 34.89 -30.35
N GLY A 173 -20.40 33.85 -30.26
CA GLY A 173 -18.96 33.99 -30.01
C GLY A 173 -18.59 34.29 -28.54
N ILE A 174 -19.58 34.36 -27.64
CA ILE A 174 -19.37 34.61 -26.21
C ILE A 174 -19.05 33.30 -25.49
N TYR A 175 -17.98 33.26 -24.70
CA TYR A 175 -17.64 32.13 -23.86
C TYR A 175 -18.60 31.99 -22.68
N GLN A 176 -19.09 30.77 -22.43
CA GLN A 176 -20.03 30.43 -21.36
C GLN A 176 -19.55 29.18 -20.64
N LEU A 177 -19.91 29.02 -19.37
CA LEU A 177 -19.68 27.77 -18.63
C LEU A 177 -20.85 26.81 -18.88
N THR A 178 -20.55 25.52 -19.06
CA THR A 178 -21.58 24.48 -19.07
C THR A 178 -22.25 24.35 -17.70
N LEU A 179 -23.41 23.70 -17.67
CA LEU A 179 -24.01 23.25 -16.42
C LEU A 179 -23.04 22.31 -15.69
N PRO A 180 -23.00 22.33 -14.34
CA PRO A 180 -22.16 21.42 -13.57
C PRO A 180 -22.57 19.96 -13.82
N GLU A 181 -21.60 19.15 -14.25
CA GLU A 181 -21.78 17.70 -14.42
C GLU A 181 -20.93 16.95 -13.39
N PRO A 182 -21.41 15.84 -12.79
CA PRO A 182 -20.62 15.03 -11.88
C PRO A 182 -19.30 14.56 -12.50
N ILE A 183 -18.24 14.51 -11.71
CA ILE A 183 -16.93 13.98 -12.16
C ILE A 183 -16.89 12.46 -11.89
N PRO A 184 -16.82 11.61 -12.94
CA PRO A 184 -17.07 10.17 -12.79
C PRO A 184 -16.01 9.39 -11.98
N ASP A 185 -14.79 9.92 -11.79
CA ASP A 185 -13.70 9.19 -11.12
C ASP A 185 -13.20 9.86 -9.83
N PHE A 186 -14.03 10.72 -9.22
CA PHE A 186 -13.56 11.59 -8.16
C PHE A 186 -13.63 10.95 -6.76
N ILE A 187 -12.51 10.79 -6.06
CA ILE A 187 -12.52 10.15 -4.73
C ILE A 187 -12.24 11.13 -3.60
N ILE A 188 -13.19 11.24 -2.67
CA ILE A 188 -13.12 12.19 -1.57
C ILE A 188 -11.94 11.94 -0.62
N GLY A 189 -11.60 10.68 -0.32
CA GLY A 189 -10.53 10.31 0.63
C GLY A 189 -9.12 10.70 0.20
N GLU A 190 -8.90 11.10 -1.06
CA GLU A 190 -7.60 11.63 -1.51
C GLU A 190 -7.35 13.07 -0.99
N HIS A 191 -8.40 13.78 -0.57
CA HIS A 191 -8.36 15.20 -0.22
C HIS A 191 -8.40 15.45 1.29
N LEU A 192 -9.16 14.61 1.99
CA LEU A 192 -9.45 14.80 3.42
C LEU A 192 -8.20 14.81 4.31
N PRO A 193 -7.17 13.96 4.09
CA PRO A 193 -5.96 14.01 4.90
C PRO A 193 -5.20 15.35 4.79
N PHE A 194 -5.13 15.93 3.58
CA PHE A 194 -4.49 17.23 3.37
C PHE A 194 -5.31 18.37 3.97
N ALA A 195 -6.63 18.33 3.82
CA ALA A 195 -7.53 19.30 4.43
C ALA A 195 -7.44 19.27 5.97
N ALA A 196 -7.43 18.08 6.57
CA ALA A 196 -7.23 17.92 8.01
C ALA A 196 -5.89 18.52 8.47
N LEU A 197 -4.79 18.22 7.77
CA LEU A 197 -3.49 18.82 8.08
C LEU A 197 -3.51 20.33 8.02
N HIS A 198 -4.09 20.92 6.97
CA HIS A 198 -4.22 22.37 6.87
C HIS A 198 -5.04 22.95 8.03
N ILE A 199 -6.18 22.33 8.37
CA ILE A 199 -7.05 22.80 9.46
C ILE A 199 -6.29 22.86 10.79
N PHE A 200 -5.44 21.89 11.10
CA PHE A 200 -4.68 21.86 12.35
C PHE A 200 -3.37 22.65 12.30
N THR A 201 -2.73 22.77 11.14
CA THR A 201 -1.38 23.37 11.03
C THR A 201 -1.37 24.79 10.49
N GLY A 202 -2.40 25.20 9.75
CA GLY A 202 -2.46 26.48 9.04
C GLY A 202 -1.50 26.59 7.84
N LEU A 203 -0.83 25.51 7.44
CA LEU A 203 0.15 25.55 6.33
C LEU A 203 -0.53 25.71 4.97
N ASP A 204 0.02 26.56 4.10
CA ASP A 204 -0.54 26.81 2.77
C ASP A 204 -0.38 25.58 1.85
N PHE A 205 -1.43 25.26 1.08
CA PHE A 205 -1.41 24.23 0.06
C PHE A 205 -0.37 24.51 -1.04
N LEU A 206 -0.01 25.78 -1.25
CA LEU A 206 1.11 26.21 -2.09
C LEU A 206 2.43 26.25 -1.29
N SER A 207 2.77 25.14 -0.64
CA SER A 207 4.02 24.99 0.11
C SER A 207 4.55 23.56 0.02
N ALA A 208 5.64 23.27 0.74
CA ALA A 208 6.26 21.94 0.78
C ALA A 208 5.40 20.87 1.45
N PHE A 209 4.41 21.24 2.28
CA PHE A 209 3.75 20.26 3.16
C PHE A 209 3.04 19.12 2.41
N PRO A 210 2.36 19.32 1.26
CA PRO A 210 1.70 18.22 0.57
C PRO A 210 2.70 17.16 0.10
N ILE A 211 3.85 17.61 -0.40
CA ILE A 211 4.94 16.76 -0.87
C ILE A 211 5.60 16.03 0.30
N ILE A 212 5.83 16.71 1.42
CA ILE A 212 6.37 16.09 2.63
C ILE A 212 5.40 15.05 3.19
N PHE A 213 4.09 15.32 3.16
CA PHE A 213 3.08 14.35 3.58
C PHE A 213 3.05 13.12 2.66
N LEU A 214 3.08 13.32 1.34
CA LEU A 214 3.18 12.21 0.38
C LEU A 214 4.48 11.42 0.54
N LEU A 215 5.60 12.09 0.84
CA LEU A 215 6.87 11.44 1.16
C LEU A 215 6.72 10.58 2.42
N LEU A 216 6.06 11.07 3.46
CA LEU A 216 5.77 10.30 4.67
C LEU A 216 4.96 9.04 4.34
N VAL A 217 3.84 9.17 3.62
CA VAL A 217 3.02 8.03 3.18
C VAL A 217 3.85 7.03 2.39
N ASN A 218 4.69 7.51 1.47
CA ASN A 218 5.55 6.67 0.63
C ASN A 218 6.61 5.90 1.44
N VAL A 219 7.21 6.53 2.46
CA VAL A 219 8.16 5.88 3.38
C VAL A 219 7.47 4.84 4.25
N ILE A 220 6.28 5.14 4.76
CA ILE A 220 5.47 4.17 5.51
C ILE A 220 5.07 2.99 4.60
N GLY A 221 4.75 3.25 3.32
CA GLY A 221 4.49 2.20 2.33
C GLY A 221 5.70 1.30 2.07
N LEU A 222 6.92 1.87 2.02
CA LEU A 222 8.16 1.10 1.93
C LEU A 222 8.36 0.20 3.17
N LEU A 223 8.07 0.71 4.37
CA LEU A 223 8.10 -0.07 5.61
C LEU A 223 7.01 -1.17 5.63
N ALA A 224 5.86 -0.93 4.99
CA ALA A 224 4.83 -1.95 4.81
C ALA A 224 5.31 -3.11 3.93
N LEU A 225 5.97 -2.81 2.80
CA LEU A 225 6.60 -3.84 1.94
C LEU A 225 7.70 -4.61 2.68
N PHE A 226 8.55 -3.91 3.43
CA PHE A 226 9.58 -4.53 4.27
C PHE A 226 8.97 -5.52 5.27
N THR A 227 7.91 -5.11 5.96
CA THR A 227 7.24 -5.93 6.99
C THR A 227 6.48 -7.10 6.37
N LEU A 228 5.85 -6.88 5.20
CA LEU A 228 5.19 -7.93 4.41
C LEU A 228 6.19 -9.00 3.99
N ALA A 229 7.33 -8.60 3.42
CA ALA A 229 8.39 -9.52 3.00
C ALA A 229 8.90 -10.37 4.15
N TRP A 230 9.17 -9.73 5.29
CA TRP A 230 9.59 -10.40 6.51
C TRP A 230 8.56 -11.47 6.95
N ARG A 231 7.28 -11.12 6.99
CA ARG A 231 6.20 -12.05 7.36
C ARG A 231 6.00 -13.18 6.34
N PHE A 232 6.08 -12.90 5.05
CA PHE A 232 5.93 -13.90 3.99
C PHE A 232 7.04 -14.94 4.06
N VAL A 233 8.30 -14.50 4.17
CA VAL A 233 9.47 -15.38 4.20
C VAL A 233 9.53 -16.21 5.49
N SER A 234 8.97 -15.71 6.60
CA SER A 234 8.91 -16.47 7.86
C SER A 234 8.21 -17.83 7.74
N ASP A 235 7.35 -18.00 6.73
CA ASP A 235 6.62 -19.24 6.44
C ASP A 235 7.30 -20.14 5.41
N ILE A 236 8.38 -19.69 4.77
CA ILE A 236 9.06 -20.43 3.70
C ILE A 236 10.22 -21.20 4.31
N ARG A 237 10.13 -22.53 4.35
CA ARG A 237 11.20 -23.40 4.81
C ARG A 237 11.51 -24.46 3.76
N SER A 238 12.70 -24.39 3.18
CA SER A 238 13.19 -25.36 2.20
C SER A 238 14.52 -25.95 2.66
N PRO A 239 14.73 -27.28 2.53
CA PRO A 239 16.02 -27.91 2.81
C PRO A 239 17.12 -27.46 1.84
N HIS A 240 16.75 -26.93 0.67
CA HIS A 240 17.68 -26.49 -0.37
C HIS A 240 18.25 -25.09 -0.13
N LEU A 241 17.76 -24.37 0.88
CA LEU A 241 18.20 -23.01 1.20
C LEU A 241 19.01 -23.01 2.51
N SER A 242 20.19 -22.40 2.48
CA SER A 242 20.99 -22.20 3.69
C SER A 242 20.23 -21.34 4.72
N LYS A 243 19.96 -21.91 5.90
CA LYS A 243 19.25 -21.24 7.01
C LYS A 243 19.97 -20.00 7.54
N ASN A 244 21.28 -19.89 7.33
CA ASN A 244 22.06 -18.75 7.81
C ASN A 244 21.95 -17.54 6.88
N ILE A 245 21.69 -17.77 5.59
CA ILE A 245 21.59 -16.71 4.58
C ILE A 245 20.12 -16.40 4.29
N PHE A 246 19.31 -17.43 4.07
CA PHE A 246 17.89 -17.28 3.81
C PHE A 246 17.11 -17.08 5.11
N THR A 247 17.20 -15.86 5.63
CA THR A 247 16.46 -15.43 6.81
C THR A 247 15.41 -14.37 6.42
N PRO A 248 14.26 -14.30 7.13
CA PRO A 248 13.27 -13.26 6.92
C PRO A 248 13.85 -11.84 6.94
N GLN A 249 14.81 -11.58 7.84
CA GLN A 249 15.49 -10.30 7.99
C GLN A 249 16.31 -9.96 6.74
N ASN A 250 17.07 -10.91 6.20
CA ASN A 250 17.90 -10.66 5.02
C ASN A 250 17.04 -10.41 3.77
N VAL A 251 15.93 -11.13 3.59
CA VAL A 251 15.02 -10.85 2.47
C VAL A 251 14.34 -9.50 2.63
N ALA A 252 13.89 -9.15 3.85
CA ALA A 252 13.30 -7.84 4.10
C ALA A 252 14.30 -6.70 3.87
N LEU A 253 15.55 -6.85 4.30
CA LEU A 253 16.63 -5.89 4.01
C LEU A 253 16.93 -5.80 2.52
N ALA A 254 16.88 -6.91 1.78
CA ALA A 254 17.01 -6.89 0.34
C ALA A 254 15.84 -6.12 -0.31
N VAL A 255 14.60 -6.34 0.13
CA VAL A 255 13.42 -5.55 -0.32
C VAL A 255 13.65 -4.06 -0.08
N LEU A 256 14.13 -3.69 1.10
CA LEU A 256 14.47 -2.31 1.43
C LEU A 256 15.60 -1.76 0.55
N PHE A 257 16.61 -2.57 0.19
CA PHE A 257 17.66 -2.16 -0.73
C PHE A 257 17.13 -1.91 -2.16
N PHE A 258 16.29 -2.82 -2.67
CA PHE A 258 15.69 -2.71 -4.00
C PHE A 258 14.74 -1.49 -4.09
N PHE A 259 13.74 -1.39 -3.20
CA PHE A 259 12.77 -0.28 -3.26
C PHE A 259 13.26 1.02 -2.64
N GLY A 260 14.27 0.94 -1.78
CA GLY A 260 14.98 2.08 -1.21
C GLY A 260 16.04 2.57 -2.19
N PRO A 261 17.34 2.57 -1.85
CA PRO A 261 18.35 3.32 -2.59
C PRO A 261 18.44 3.01 -4.09
N LEU A 262 18.22 1.75 -4.48
CA LEU A 262 18.43 1.31 -5.86
C LEU A 262 17.44 1.94 -6.84
N TYR A 263 16.15 1.88 -6.50
CA TYR A 263 15.06 2.39 -7.33
C TYR A 263 14.28 3.51 -6.66
N THR A 264 14.96 4.29 -5.81
CA THR A 264 14.35 5.29 -4.94
C THR A 264 13.58 6.38 -5.71
N LEU A 265 14.00 6.72 -6.94
CA LEU A 265 13.35 7.74 -7.77
C LEU A 265 12.36 7.15 -8.78
N ALA A 266 12.62 5.93 -9.26
CA ALA A 266 11.79 5.25 -10.25
C ALA A 266 10.31 5.13 -9.83
N SER A 267 9.38 5.08 -10.78
CA SER A 267 7.97 4.79 -10.46
C SER A 267 7.82 3.40 -9.81
N PRO A 268 6.99 3.26 -8.76
CA PRO A 268 6.09 4.24 -8.14
C PRO A 268 6.64 4.92 -6.86
N GLN A 269 7.96 5.14 -6.77
CA GLN A 269 8.65 5.73 -5.60
C GLN A 269 8.59 7.27 -5.62
N ALA A 270 9.73 7.98 -5.57
CA ALA A 270 9.75 9.44 -5.43
C ALA A 270 9.04 10.16 -6.59
N LYS A 271 9.04 9.60 -7.80
CA LYS A 271 8.33 10.17 -8.96
C LYS A 271 6.82 10.34 -8.73
N PHE A 272 6.19 9.47 -7.94
CA PHE A 272 4.77 9.60 -7.62
C PHE A 272 4.52 10.67 -6.56
N VAL A 273 5.49 10.85 -5.65
CA VAL A 273 5.46 11.93 -4.66
C VAL A 273 5.60 13.28 -5.36
N SER A 274 6.59 13.46 -6.24
CA SER A 274 6.76 14.69 -7.02
C SER A 274 5.63 14.94 -8.02
N GLY A 275 5.17 13.88 -8.68
CA GLY A 275 4.03 13.93 -9.60
C GLY A 275 2.68 14.13 -8.91
N GLY A 276 2.62 14.02 -7.58
CA GLY A 276 1.40 14.17 -6.79
C GLY A 276 0.32 13.17 -7.12
N VAL A 277 0.70 11.93 -7.43
CA VAL A 277 -0.21 10.85 -7.77
C VAL A 277 -0.82 10.27 -6.48
N VAL A 278 -1.65 11.08 -5.80
CA VAL A 278 -2.10 10.87 -4.42
C VAL A 278 -2.75 9.50 -4.23
N GLY A 279 -3.74 9.17 -5.08
CA GLY A 279 -4.45 7.90 -5.04
C GLY A 279 -3.53 6.68 -5.13
N ASN A 280 -2.55 6.71 -6.05
CA ASN A 280 -1.55 5.65 -6.16
C ASN A 280 -0.63 5.60 -4.92
N VAL A 281 -0.18 6.73 -4.38
CA VAL A 281 0.70 6.74 -3.19
C VAL A 281 -0.02 6.12 -1.98
N LEU A 282 -1.29 6.46 -1.77
CA LEU A 282 -2.12 5.86 -0.71
C LEU A 282 -2.41 4.38 -1.00
N GLY A 283 -2.76 4.04 -2.24
CA GLY A 283 -2.96 2.65 -2.65
C GLY A 283 -1.72 1.77 -2.46
N ASN A 284 -0.54 2.33 -2.72
CA ASN A 284 0.75 1.67 -2.54
C ASN A 284 1.10 1.40 -1.07
N LEU A 285 0.52 2.17 -0.15
CA LEU A 285 0.55 1.87 1.28
C LEU A 285 -0.47 0.79 1.65
N PHE A 286 -1.73 0.96 1.25
CA PHE A 286 -2.83 0.10 1.72
C PHE A 286 -2.77 -1.32 1.16
N ILE A 287 -2.40 -1.52 -0.11
CA ILE A 287 -2.32 -2.89 -0.69
C ILE A 287 -1.38 -3.78 0.14
N PRO A 288 -0.11 -3.42 0.40
CA PRO A 288 0.76 -4.21 1.26
C PRO A 288 0.22 -4.43 2.68
N LEU A 289 -0.41 -3.42 3.30
CA LEU A 289 -1.00 -3.55 4.65
C LEU A 289 -2.17 -4.53 4.68
N ILE A 290 -3.04 -4.48 3.68
CA ILE A 290 -4.19 -5.36 3.56
C ILE A 290 -3.72 -6.80 3.31
N LEU A 291 -2.77 -6.99 2.40
CA LEU A 291 -2.18 -8.32 2.16
C LEU A 291 -1.49 -8.86 3.42
N LEU A 292 -0.78 -8.01 4.17
CA LEU A 292 -0.14 -8.37 5.44
C LEU A 292 -1.16 -8.87 6.45
N ILE A 293 -2.23 -8.12 6.69
CA ILE A 293 -3.20 -8.49 7.73
C ILE A 293 -4.09 -9.67 7.31
N PHE A 294 -4.47 -9.79 6.03
CA PHE A 294 -5.18 -10.97 5.53
C PHE A 294 -4.33 -12.22 5.61
N TYR A 295 -3.05 -12.14 5.24
CA TYR A 295 -2.12 -13.25 5.44
C TYR A 295 -2.08 -13.69 6.90
N ARG A 296 -1.94 -12.75 7.85
CA ARG A 296 -1.95 -13.07 9.28
C ARG A 296 -3.29 -13.64 9.75
N ALA A 297 -4.40 -13.07 9.32
CA ALA A 297 -5.75 -13.54 9.68
C ALA A 297 -5.96 -15.00 9.28
N ILE A 298 -5.57 -15.35 8.06
CA ILE A 298 -5.77 -16.70 7.50
C ILE A 298 -4.77 -17.70 8.10
N ARG A 299 -3.50 -17.29 8.29
CA ARG A 299 -2.44 -18.14 8.87
C ARG A 299 -2.68 -18.42 10.35
N GLU A 300 -2.97 -17.37 11.13
CA GLU A 300 -3.14 -17.44 12.59
C GLU A 300 -4.57 -17.79 12.99
N LYS A 301 -5.51 -17.91 12.03
CA LYS A 301 -6.94 -18.17 12.24
C LYS A 301 -7.58 -17.14 13.19
N ARG A 302 -7.18 -15.87 13.02
CA ARG A 302 -7.56 -14.75 13.87
C ARG A 302 -8.66 -13.90 13.24
N PRO A 303 -9.91 -14.00 13.72
CA PRO A 303 -11.05 -13.27 13.13
C PRO A 303 -10.95 -11.76 13.31
N ASP A 304 -10.32 -11.31 14.40
CA ASP A 304 -10.06 -9.89 14.66
C ASP A 304 -9.12 -9.27 13.63
N PHE A 305 -8.12 -10.01 13.14
CA PHE A 305 -7.28 -9.57 12.01
C PHE A 305 -8.05 -9.52 10.70
N LEU A 306 -8.97 -10.46 10.45
CA LEU A 306 -9.81 -10.42 9.26
C LEU A 306 -10.72 -9.18 9.27
N GLY A 307 -11.31 -8.86 10.43
CA GLY A 307 -12.11 -7.64 10.62
C GLY A 307 -11.30 -6.37 10.34
N LEU A 308 -10.06 -6.28 10.84
CA LEU A 308 -9.16 -5.17 10.50
C LEU A 308 -8.86 -5.11 8.99
N GLY A 309 -8.65 -6.26 8.35
CA GLY A 309 -8.45 -6.33 6.90
C GLY A 309 -9.65 -5.84 6.10
N PHE A 310 -10.88 -6.17 6.52
CA PHE A 310 -12.10 -5.62 5.92
C PHE A 310 -12.19 -4.11 6.11
N PHE A 311 -11.86 -3.59 7.30
CA PHE A 311 -11.83 -2.16 7.54
C PHE A 311 -10.82 -1.44 6.63
N LEU A 312 -9.59 -1.96 6.50
CA LEU A 312 -8.57 -1.39 5.60
C LEU A 312 -8.98 -1.49 4.12
N THR A 313 -9.66 -2.58 3.72
CA THR A 313 -10.22 -2.72 2.37
C THR A 313 -11.35 -1.72 2.12
N PHE A 314 -12.12 -1.41 3.15
CA PHE A 314 -13.15 -0.38 3.06
C PHE A 314 -12.53 1.02 2.92
N ILE A 315 -11.43 1.30 3.64
CA ILE A 315 -10.69 2.56 3.51
C ILE A 315 -10.21 2.75 2.06
N ILE A 316 -9.52 1.76 1.49
CA ILE A 316 -8.99 1.91 0.12
C ILE A 316 -10.12 2.12 -0.92
N ALA A 317 -11.33 1.61 -0.69
CA ALA A 317 -12.49 1.86 -1.55
C ALA A 317 -12.96 3.34 -1.55
N TYR A 318 -12.68 4.07 -0.47
CA TYR A 318 -12.94 5.52 -0.33
C TYR A 318 -11.73 6.39 -0.57
N THR A 319 -10.56 5.78 -0.80
CA THR A 319 -9.31 6.50 -1.06
C THR A 319 -8.83 6.33 -2.50
N HIS A 320 -8.95 5.16 -3.13
CA HIS A 320 -8.52 4.98 -4.52
C HIS A 320 -9.18 3.76 -5.21
N HIS A 321 -9.99 4.02 -6.25
CA HIS A 321 -10.79 2.99 -6.94
C HIS A 321 -9.91 2.00 -7.71
N LEU A 322 -8.88 2.48 -8.42
CA LEU A 322 -7.98 1.61 -9.19
C LEU A 322 -7.23 0.65 -8.27
N SER A 323 -6.76 1.12 -7.12
CA SER A 323 -6.13 0.23 -6.13
C SER A 323 -7.10 -0.77 -5.52
N THR A 324 -8.36 -0.39 -5.34
CA THR A 324 -9.42 -1.29 -4.88
C THR A 324 -9.67 -2.40 -5.88
N LEU A 325 -9.78 -2.06 -7.17
CA LEU A 325 -9.93 -3.04 -8.25
C LEU A 325 -8.73 -3.99 -8.31
N ILE A 326 -7.51 -3.45 -8.30
CA ILE A 326 -6.28 -4.25 -8.31
C ILE A 326 -6.25 -5.19 -7.10
N LEU A 327 -6.54 -4.70 -5.91
CA LEU A 327 -6.60 -5.52 -4.71
C LEU A 327 -7.59 -6.68 -4.86
N LEU A 328 -8.80 -6.43 -5.37
CA LEU A 328 -9.79 -7.47 -5.62
C LEU A 328 -9.24 -8.58 -6.52
N PHE A 329 -8.66 -8.21 -7.66
CA PHE A 329 -8.04 -9.17 -8.59
C PHE A 329 -6.89 -9.96 -7.94
N VAL A 330 -6.05 -9.28 -7.14
CA VAL A 330 -4.97 -9.92 -6.38
C VAL A 330 -5.51 -10.93 -5.37
N LEU A 331 -6.55 -10.59 -4.60
CA LEU A 331 -7.14 -11.50 -3.62
C LEU A 331 -7.80 -12.71 -4.27
N VAL A 332 -8.55 -12.50 -5.36
CA VAL A 332 -9.19 -13.59 -6.12
C VAL A 332 -8.13 -14.53 -6.71
N ALA A 333 -7.12 -14.00 -7.39
CA ALA A 333 -6.06 -14.80 -7.97
C ALA A 333 -5.28 -15.59 -6.89
N SER A 334 -4.97 -14.93 -5.77
CA SER A 334 -4.30 -15.57 -4.63
C SER A 334 -5.13 -16.72 -4.04
N MET A 335 -6.45 -16.52 -3.93
CA MET A 335 -7.39 -17.54 -3.46
C MET A 335 -7.41 -18.74 -4.42
N LEU A 336 -7.56 -18.50 -5.72
CA LEU A 336 -7.62 -19.54 -6.74
C LEU A 336 -6.33 -20.36 -6.78
N ILE A 337 -5.16 -19.70 -6.72
CA ILE A 337 -3.86 -20.39 -6.68
C ILE A 337 -3.72 -21.22 -5.40
N TYR A 338 -4.14 -20.69 -4.25
CA TYR A 338 -4.07 -21.45 -3.00
C TYR A 338 -4.92 -22.72 -3.06
N LEU A 339 -6.16 -22.61 -3.55
CA LEU A 339 -7.08 -23.74 -3.71
C LEU A 339 -6.57 -24.76 -4.74
N PHE A 340 -5.98 -24.30 -5.83
CA PHE A 340 -5.37 -25.17 -6.85
C PHE A 340 -4.19 -25.97 -6.27
N VAL A 341 -3.28 -25.32 -5.55
CA VAL A 341 -2.11 -26.00 -4.94
C VAL A 341 -2.52 -26.98 -3.84
N HIS A 342 -3.61 -26.71 -3.12
CA HIS A 342 -4.10 -27.53 -2.01
C HIS A 342 -5.42 -28.24 -2.35
N TYR A 343 -5.56 -28.71 -3.60
CA TYR A 343 -6.81 -29.27 -4.10
C TYR A 343 -7.30 -30.47 -3.27
N ASP A 344 -6.37 -31.31 -2.79
CA ASP A 344 -6.65 -32.47 -1.93
C ASP A 344 -7.34 -32.11 -0.60
N ALA A 345 -7.17 -30.86 -0.13
CA ALA A 345 -7.66 -30.40 1.17
C ALA A 345 -8.72 -29.28 1.07
N ILE A 346 -9.28 -29.03 -0.11
CA ILE A 346 -10.22 -27.91 -0.36
C ILE A 346 -11.35 -27.85 0.66
N GLY A 347 -12.01 -28.98 0.96
CA GLY A 347 -13.13 -29.01 1.90
C GLY A 347 -12.76 -28.55 3.31
N ALA A 348 -11.58 -28.93 3.80
CA ALA A 348 -11.07 -28.51 5.10
C ALA A 348 -10.66 -27.03 5.10
N VAL A 349 -10.01 -26.58 4.03
CA VAL A 349 -9.61 -25.17 3.83
C VAL A 349 -10.84 -24.26 3.82
N LEU A 350 -11.83 -24.55 2.96
CA LEU A 350 -13.05 -23.75 2.84
C LEU A 350 -13.84 -23.72 4.14
N ARG A 351 -13.95 -24.85 4.85
CA ARG A 351 -14.60 -24.89 6.17
C ARG A 351 -13.86 -24.01 7.19
N SER A 352 -12.54 -23.99 7.16
CA SER A 352 -11.73 -23.13 8.02
C SER A 352 -11.94 -21.65 7.69
N TRP A 353 -11.95 -21.28 6.41
CA TRP A 353 -12.20 -19.90 5.97
C TRP A 353 -13.62 -19.46 6.28
N TRP A 354 -14.60 -20.33 6.08
CA TRP A 354 -16.00 -20.07 6.41
C TRP A 354 -16.16 -19.71 7.89
N LYS A 355 -15.59 -20.50 8.80
CA LYS A 355 -15.60 -20.20 10.24
C LYS A 355 -14.95 -18.84 10.58
N LEU A 356 -13.92 -18.45 9.83
CA LEU A 356 -13.23 -17.18 10.03
C LEU A 356 -14.10 -16.00 9.54
N ILE A 357 -14.64 -16.09 8.32
CA ILE A 357 -15.43 -15.04 7.67
C ILE A 357 -16.74 -14.80 8.44
N PHE A 358 -17.44 -15.86 8.83
CA PHE A 358 -18.72 -15.78 9.54
C PHE A 358 -18.59 -15.62 11.05
N SER A 359 -17.40 -15.25 11.53
CA SER A 359 -17.23 -14.89 12.93
C SER A 359 -17.78 -13.48 13.21
N PRO A 360 -18.22 -13.17 14.44
CA PRO A 360 -18.92 -11.91 14.74
C PRO A 360 -18.12 -10.64 14.42
N GLY A 361 -16.79 -10.66 14.58
CA GLY A 361 -15.93 -9.49 14.37
C GLY A 361 -15.92 -9.02 12.91
N PRO A 362 -15.44 -9.85 11.96
CA PRO A 362 -15.52 -9.57 10.52
C PRO A 362 -16.92 -9.22 10.04
N LEU A 363 -17.96 -9.94 10.48
CA LEU A 363 -19.34 -9.65 10.10
C LEU A 363 -19.81 -8.28 10.59
N LEU A 364 -19.46 -7.90 11.83
CA LEU A 364 -19.79 -6.57 12.35
C LEU A 364 -19.12 -5.48 11.52
N ILE A 365 -17.83 -5.62 11.21
CA ILE A 365 -17.11 -4.62 10.39
C ILE A 365 -17.68 -4.58 8.97
N ALA A 366 -17.96 -5.73 8.35
CA ALA A 366 -18.58 -5.79 7.02
C ALA A 366 -19.97 -5.15 7.03
N GLY A 367 -20.79 -5.42 8.06
CA GLY A 367 -22.10 -4.81 8.24
C GLY A 367 -22.01 -3.29 8.40
N LEU A 368 -21.09 -2.79 9.23
CA LEU A 368 -20.85 -1.35 9.38
C LEU A 368 -20.38 -0.70 8.07
N ALA A 369 -19.51 -1.37 7.32
CA ALA A 369 -19.06 -0.92 6.01
C ALA A 369 -20.23 -0.83 5.01
N ILE A 370 -21.10 -1.84 4.97
CA ILE A 370 -22.32 -1.84 4.13
C ILE A 370 -23.26 -0.70 4.54
N VAL A 371 -23.51 -0.51 5.83
CA VAL A 371 -24.36 0.58 6.33
C VAL A 371 -23.77 1.94 5.99
N PHE A 372 -22.45 2.12 6.12
CA PHE A 372 -21.80 3.36 5.72
C PHE A 372 -21.91 3.60 4.22
N PHE A 373 -21.67 2.56 3.43
CA PHE A 373 -21.67 2.62 1.97
C PHE A 373 -23.02 3.00 1.39
N PHE A 374 -24.10 2.36 1.84
CA PHE A 374 -25.45 2.64 1.34
C PHE A 374 -26.17 3.77 2.11
N GLY A 375 -25.83 3.97 3.37
CA GLY A 375 -26.56 4.88 4.26
C GLY A 375 -25.90 6.23 4.53
N VAL A 376 -24.59 6.37 4.35
CA VAL A 376 -23.86 7.62 4.67
C VAL A 376 -23.32 8.29 3.41
N SER A 377 -22.49 7.58 2.64
CA SER A 377 -21.90 8.15 1.44
C SER A 377 -21.54 7.06 0.45
N LEU A 378 -22.33 6.91 -0.61
CA LEU A 378 -21.97 6.06 -1.72
C LEU A 378 -20.76 6.68 -2.47
N PRO A 379 -19.73 5.91 -2.85
CA PRO A 379 -18.65 6.45 -3.66
C PRO A 379 -19.16 6.90 -5.03
N THR A 380 -18.76 8.10 -5.43
CA THR A 380 -19.14 8.77 -6.69
C THR A 380 -18.87 7.95 -7.95
N TYR A 381 -17.80 7.15 -7.99
CA TYR A 381 -17.48 6.29 -9.14
C TYR A 381 -18.49 5.15 -9.35
N ILE A 382 -19.33 4.88 -8.34
CA ILE A 382 -20.46 3.96 -8.43
C ILE A 382 -21.72 4.73 -8.84
N GLU A 383 -21.96 5.90 -8.25
CA GLU A 383 -23.09 6.79 -8.60
C GLU A 383 -23.09 7.20 -10.09
N THR A 384 -21.91 7.41 -10.65
CA THR A 384 -21.71 7.93 -12.02
C THR A 384 -21.49 6.85 -13.07
N ASN A 385 -21.66 5.57 -12.73
CA ASN A 385 -21.41 4.42 -13.62
C ASN A 385 -19.98 4.32 -14.17
N ALA A 386 -18.98 4.92 -13.53
CA ALA A 386 -17.59 4.86 -13.97
C ALA A 386 -17.05 3.41 -14.00
N VAL A 387 -17.57 2.53 -13.15
CA VAL A 387 -17.30 1.09 -13.20
C VAL A 387 -17.58 0.48 -14.58
N GLY A 388 -18.65 0.92 -15.25
CA GLY A 388 -19.00 0.46 -16.60
C GLY A 388 -18.03 0.93 -17.70
N THR A 389 -17.20 1.94 -17.40
CA THR A 389 -16.14 2.41 -18.32
C THR A 389 -14.79 1.75 -18.06
N ALA A 390 -14.62 1.14 -16.88
CA ALA A 390 -13.40 0.45 -16.46
C ALA A 390 -13.47 -1.07 -16.74
N ILE A 391 -14.68 -1.62 -16.86
CA ILE A 391 -14.94 -3.03 -17.17
C ILE A 391 -15.60 -3.10 -18.55
N GLY A 392 -14.94 -3.78 -19.49
CA GLY A 392 -15.38 -3.85 -20.88
C GLY A 392 -14.30 -4.36 -21.82
N THR A 393 -14.65 -4.51 -23.09
CA THR A 393 -13.66 -4.84 -24.13
C THR A 393 -12.80 -3.60 -24.38
N PRO A 394 -11.45 -3.71 -24.37
CA PRO A 394 -10.59 -2.56 -24.63
C PRO A 394 -10.86 -1.92 -25.98
N THR A 395 -11.24 -0.65 -25.99
CA THR A 395 -11.55 0.08 -27.24
C THR A 395 -10.42 1.00 -27.70
N LYS A 396 -9.46 1.32 -26.82
CA LYS A 396 -8.35 2.25 -27.10
C LYS A 396 -7.00 1.52 -27.09
N ALA A 397 -6.09 1.88 -27.98
CA ALA A 397 -4.75 1.28 -28.08
C ALA A 397 -3.92 1.36 -26.79
N THR A 398 -4.16 2.35 -25.93
CA THR A 398 -3.51 2.46 -24.61
C THR A 398 -4.02 1.43 -23.59
N ARG A 399 -5.04 0.65 -23.95
CA ARG A 399 -5.78 -0.30 -23.10
C ARG A 399 -5.73 -1.73 -23.65
N THR A 400 -5.11 -1.96 -24.81
CA THR A 400 -4.99 -3.29 -25.44
C THR A 400 -3.82 -4.12 -24.91
N GLY A 401 -3.17 -3.69 -23.83
CA GLY A 401 -2.01 -4.35 -23.26
C GLY A 401 -0.67 -3.74 -23.70
N LEU A 402 0.38 -4.00 -22.91
CA LEU A 402 1.77 -3.66 -23.23
C LEU A 402 2.49 -4.90 -23.76
N SER A 403 3.40 -4.72 -24.71
CA SER A 403 4.37 -5.79 -25.02
C SER A 403 5.26 -6.09 -23.81
N PHE A 404 5.82 -7.30 -23.75
CA PHE A 404 6.73 -7.68 -22.68
C PHE A 404 7.93 -6.72 -22.53
N PHE A 405 8.49 -6.26 -23.65
CA PHE A 405 9.59 -5.29 -23.64
C PHE A 405 9.16 -3.93 -23.07
N GLN A 406 7.96 -3.43 -23.42
CA GLN A 406 7.43 -2.19 -22.85
C GLN A 406 7.14 -2.33 -21.35
N LEU A 407 6.67 -3.50 -20.91
CA LEU A 407 6.47 -3.81 -19.50
C LEU A 407 7.82 -3.83 -18.76
N ALA A 408 8.83 -4.50 -19.31
CA ALA A 408 10.17 -4.57 -18.74
C ALA A 408 10.83 -3.19 -18.64
N SER A 409 10.75 -2.39 -19.70
CA SER A 409 11.30 -1.03 -19.71
C SER A 409 10.57 -0.09 -18.75
N SER A 410 9.26 -0.29 -18.54
CA SER A 410 8.47 0.54 -17.62
C SER A 410 8.65 0.16 -16.15
N GLY A 411 8.90 -1.12 -15.86
CA GLY A 411 9.05 -1.66 -14.50
C GLY A 411 10.50 -1.73 -14.00
N GLY A 412 11.47 -1.44 -14.88
CA GLY A 412 12.90 -1.62 -14.66
C GLY A 412 13.35 -3.02 -15.07
N GLU A 413 14.19 -3.12 -16.10
CA GLU A 413 14.58 -4.39 -16.73
C GLU A 413 15.22 -5.36 -15.73
N ALA A 414 16.14 -4.87 -14.89
CA ALA A 414 16.81 -5.71 -13.90
C ALA A 414 15.85 -6.20 -12.82
N ARG A 415 14.91 -5.34 -12.40
CA ARG A 415 13.86 -5.70 -11.45
C ARG A 415 12.96 -6.79 -12.03
N VAL A 416 12.48 -6.60 -13.26
CA VAL A 416 11.62 -7.58 -13.96
C VAL A 416 12.35 -8.89 -14.18
N ALA A 417 13.59 -8.88 -14.67
CA ALA A 417 14.37 -10.10 -14.89
C ALA A 417 14.58 -10.89 -13.59
N LEU A 418 15.06 -10.23 -12.53
CA LEU A 418 15.27 -10.87 -11.22
C LEU A 418 13.95 -11.30 -10.57
N GLY A 419 12.87 -10.53 -10.76
CA GLY A 419 11.55 -10.86 -10.22
C GLY A 419 10.93 -12.07 -10.91
N LEU A 420 11.09 -12.20 -12.24
CA LEU A 420 10.67 -13.40 -12.96
C LEU A 420 11.52 -14.61 -12.58
N ALA A 421 12.83 -14.45 -12.38
CA ALA A 421 13.67 -15.51 -11.82
C ALA A 421 13.16 -15.92 -10.42
N GLY A 422 12.81 -14.95 -9.58
CA GLY A 422 12.19 -15.19 -8.27
C GLY A 422 10.86 -15.92 -8.36
N PHE A 423 10.02 -15.55 -9.33
CA PHE A 423 8.75 -16.22 -9.61
C PHE A 423 8.97 -17.70 -9.94
N VAL A 424 9.93 -18.00 -10.82
CA VAL A 424 10.30 -19.39 -11.18
C VAL A 424 10.83 -20.15 -9.96
N VAL A 425 11.74 -19.55 -9.18
CA VAL A 425 12.25 -20.18 -7.94
C VAL A 425 11.11 -20.47 -6.97
N LEU A 426 10.16 -19.53 -6.82
CA LEU A 426 9.01 -19.69 -5.95
C LEU A 426 8.08 -20.83 -6.41
N LEU A 427 7.85 -20.95 -7.72
CA LEU A 427 7.12 -22.07 -8.32
C LEU A 427 7.84 -23.40 -8.09
N CYS A 428 9.17 -23.46 -8.23
CA CYS A 428 9.94 -24.67 -7.91
C CYS A 428 9.84 -25.07 -6.44
N LEU A 429 9.62 -24.09 -5.55
CA LEU A 429 9.45 -24.30 -4.12
C LEU A 429 7.98 -24.52 -3.70
N HIS A 430 7.02 -24.61 -4.64
CA HIS A 430 5.57 -24.63 -4.35
C HIS A 430 5.13 -25.59 -3.24
N ARG A 431 5.76 -26.77 -3.11
CA ARG A 431 5.45 -27.75 -2.05
C ARG A 431 5.72 -27.25 -0.64
N TYR A 432 6.59 -26.24 -0.52
CA TYR A 432 6.97 -25.60 0.74
C TYR A 432 6.25 -24.26 0.94
N MET A 433 5.34 -23.91 0.03
CA MET A 433 4.65 -22.63 0.02
C MET A 433 3.24 -22.75 0.60
N ARG A 434 3.00 -22.02 1.70
CA ARG A 434 1.68 -21.83 2.31
C ARG A 434 0.99 -20.61 1.70
N TYR A 435 0.16 -19.91 2.47
CA TYR A 435 -0.57 -18.71 2.04
C TYR A 435 0.32 -17.62 1.42
N ALA A 436 1.52 -17.39 1.97
CA ALA A 436 2.44 -16.36 1.47
C ALA A 436 2.83 -16.56 -0.01
N GLY A 437 3.06 -17.81 -0.41
CA GLY A 437 3.40 -18.13 -1.80
C GLY A 437 2.24 -17.94 -2.75
N ALA A 438 1.06 -18.43 -2.37
CA ALA A 438 -0.14 -18.23 -3.16
C ALA A 438 -0.45 -16.74 -3.36
N ILE A 439 -0.27 -15.91 -2.31
CA ILE A 439 -0.44 -14.46 -2.41
C ILE A 439 0.58 -13.84 -3.37
N LEU A 440 1.86 -14.16 -3.23
CA LEU A 440 2.90 -13.54 -4.06
C LEU A 440 2.81 -13.99 -5.53
N ILE A 441 2.51 -15.27 -5.78
CA ILE A 441 2.28 -15.79 -7.13
C ILE A 441 1.01 -15.16 -7.72
N GLY A 442 -0.10 -15.14 -6.97
CA GLY A 442 -1.38 -14.57 -7.42
C GLY A 442 -1.26 -13.09 -7.74
N TRP A 443 -0.59 -12.33 -6.88
CA TRP A 443 -0.32 -10.92 -7.09
C TRP A 443 0.52 -10.66 -8.35
N CYS A 444 1.60 -11.41 -8.53
CA CYS A 444 2.45 -11.27 -9.71
C CYS A 444 1.72 -11.69 -11.00
N ALA A 445 1.08 -12.87 -11.00
CA ALA A 445 0.45 -13.45 -12.18
C ALA A 445 -0.73 -12.61 -12.66
N ILE A 446 -1.59 -12.13 -11.75
CA ILE A 446 -2.75 -11.34 -12.17
C ILE A 446 -2.34 -9.99 -12.72
N LEU A 447 -1.35 -9.32 -12.12
CA LEU A 447 -0.87 -8.04 -12.63
C LEU A 447 -0.14 -8.18 -13.96
N LEU A 448 0.58 -9.29 -14.18
CA LEU A 448 1.16 -9.62 -15.48
C LEU A 448 0.04 -9.75 -16.52
N MET A 449 -1.02 -10.51 -16.22
CA MET A 449 -2.16 -10.72 -17.12
C MET A 449 -2.92 -9.43 -17.40
N MET A 450 -3.20 -8.62 -16.37
CA MET A 450 -3.83 -7.30 -16.52
C MET A 450 -3.00 -6.32 -17.35
N THR A 451 -1.67 -6.50 -17.40
CA THR A 451 -0.78 -5.59 -18.14
C THR A 451 -0.52 -6.06 -19.57
N LEU A 452 -0.34 -7.36 -19.79
CA LEU A 452 -0.05 -7.93 -21.11
C LEU A 452 -1.34 -8.14 -21.92
N ASP A 453 -2.37 -8.71 -21.30
CA ASP A 453 -3.61 -9.15 -21.96
C ASP A 453 -4.86 -8.74 -21.15
N PRO A 454 -5.10 -7.43 -20.92
CA PRO A 454 -6.24 -6.94 -20.12
C PRO A 454 -7.60 -7.42 -20.65
N GLN A 455 -7.70 -7.71 -21.94
CA GLN A 455 -8.88 -8.25 -22.61
C GLN A 455 -9.35 -9.61 -22.04
N TRP A 456 -8.45 -10.46 -21.53
CA TRP A 456 -8.82 -11.74 -20.91
C TRP A 456 -9.56 -11.57 -19.58
N LEU A 457 -9.47 -10.36 -18.99
CA LEU A 457 -10.09 -9.99 -17.74
C LEU A 457 -11.22 -8.98 -17.92
N PHE A 458 -11.55 -8.63 -19.17
CA PHE A 458 -12.50 -7.56 -19.50
C PHE A 458 -12.16 -6.23 -18.80
N ILE A 459 -10.88 -5.87 -18.77
CA ILE A 459 -10.40 -4.63 -18.16
C ILE A 459 -10.16 -3.59 -19.24
N ASP A 460 -10.83 -2.45 -19.16
CA ASP A 460 -10.67 -1.31 -20.08
C ASP A 460 -9.95 -0.13 -19.40
N ILE A 461 -8.80 -0.43 -18.79
CA ILE A 461 -7.96 0.54 -18.05
C ILE A 461 -6.60 0.67 -18.76
N PRO A 462 -6.02 1.89 -18.84
CA PRO A 462 -4.69 2.06 -19.41
C PRO A 462 -3.65 1.15 -18.75
N SER A 463 -3.04 0.26 -19.52
CA SER A 463 -2.11 -0.77 -19.01
C SER A 463 -0.87 -0.15 -18.36
N ASN A 464 -0.48 1.06 -18.79
CA ASN A 464 0.58 1.87 -18.18
C ASN A 464 0.25 2.35 -16.75
N ARG A 465 -1.02 2.42 -16.35
CA ARG A 465 -1.41 2.68 -14.95
C ARG A 465 -1.24 1.42 -14.10
N ILE A 466 -1.59 0.26 -14.65
CA ILE A 466 -1.52 -1.04 -13.99
C ILE A 466 -0.07 -1.49 -13.76
N VAL A 467 0.81 -1.29 -14.75
CA VAL A 467 2.23 -1.71 -14.67
C VAL A 467 2.96 -1.13 -13.45
N THR A 468 2.52 0.02 -12.95
CA THR A 468 3.15 0.65 -11.78
C THR A 468 2.93 -0.14 -10.49
N TYR A 469 1.82 -0.88 -10.39
CA TYR A 469 1.54 -1.81 -9.29
C TYR A 469 2.32 -3.11 -9.41
N PHE A 470 2.71 -3.50 -10.63
CA PHE A 470 3.50 -4.71 -10.90
C PHE A 470 4.90 -4.63 -10.29
N SER A 471 5.42 -3.41 -10.11
CA SER A 471 6.70 -3.15 -9.44
C SER A 471 6.81 -3.78 -8.06
N PHE A 472 5.72 -3.89 -7.29
CA PHE A 472 5.75 -4.42 -5.92
C PHE A 472 5.95 -5.94 -5.84
N PRO A 473 5.07 -6.79 -6.41
CA PRO A 473 5.28 -8.23 -6.36
C PRO A 473 6.59 -8.63 -7.06
N ILE A 474 6.97 -7.97 -8.16
CA ILE A 474 8.25 -8.24 -8.82
C ILE A 474 9.42 -7.86 -7.92
N GLY A 475 9.46 -6.66 -7.31
CA GLY A 475 10.59 -6.30 -6.45
C GLY A 475 10.69 -7.16 -5.19
N LEU A 476 9.56 -7.62 -4.63
CA LEU A 476 9.54 -8.64 -3.58
C LEU A 476 10.15 -9.96 -4.06
N LEU A 477 9.77 -10.40 -5.27
CA LEU A 477 10.33 -11.60 -5.90
C LEU A 477 11.80 -11.43 -6.27
N SER A 478 12.26 -10.25 -6.70
CA SER A 478 13.68 -9.97 -7.01
C SER A 478 14.52 -10.09 -5.75
N ALA A 479 14.07 -9.51 -4.64
CA ALA A 479 14.73 -9.61 -3.35
C ALA A 479 14.76 -11.06 -2.85
N PHE A 480 13.62 -11.77 -2.96
CA PHE A 480 13.55 -13.19 -2.65
C PHE A 480 14.54 -14.01 -3.49
N ALA A 481 14.57 -13.79 -4.81
CA ALA A 481 15.46 -14.48 -5.74
C ALA A 481 16.93 -14.25 -5.39
N ALA A 482 17.31 -12.99 -5.14
CA ALA A 482 18.68 -12.63 -4.80
C ALA A 482 19.15 -13.35 -3.54
N VAL A 483 18.37 -13.32 -2.46
CA VAL A 483 18.74 -14.00 -1.21
C VAL A 483 18.68 -15.53 -1.36
N ALA A 484 17.67 -16.06 -2.05
CA ALA A 484 17.53 -17.49 -2.31
C ALA A 484 18.72 -18.02 -3.12
N PHE A 485 19.16 -17.30 -4.15
CA PHE A 485 20.31 -17.64 -4.98
C PHE A 485 21.58 -17.80 -4.13
N PHE A 486 21.93 -16.81 -3.31
CA PHE A 486 23.09 -16.92 -2.41
C PHE A 486 22.95 -18.03 -1.37
N ALA A 487 21.73 -18.26 -0.89
CA ALA A 487 21.45 -19.33 0.05
C ALA A 487 21.57 -20.73 -0.57
N MET A 488 21.21 -20.90 -1.84
CA MET A 488 21.39 -22.15 -2.60
C MET A 488 22.88 -22.45 -2.83
N LEU A 489 23.66 -21.43 -3.22
CA LEU A 489 25.10 -21.59 -3.46
C LEU A 489 25.88 -21.95 -2.20
N SER A 490 25.39 -21.51 -1.04
CA SER A 490 26.00 -21.77 0.26
C SER A 490 25.35 -22.94 1.01
N ALA A 491 24.43 -23.69 0.38
CA ALA A 491 23.71 -24.78 1.01
C ALA A 491 24.64 -25.99 1.24
N PRO A 492 24.64 -26.63 2.43
CA PRO A 492 25.51 -27.76 2.74
C PRO A 492 25.31 -28.98 1.83
N GLN A 493 24.10 -29.15 1.28
CA GLN A 493 23.72 -30.29 0.44
C GLN A 493 23.86 -29.99 -1.07
N SER A 494 24.33 -28.81 -1.44
CA SER A 494 24.53 -28.43 -2.84
C SER A 494 25.72 -29.18 -3.46
N LYS A 495 25.47 -29.90 -4.57
CA LYS A 495 26.55 -30.46 -5.41
C LYS A 495 27.37 -29.37 -6.13
N LEU A 496 26.82 -28.16 -6.24
CA LEU A 496 27.47 -26.98 -6.81
C LEU A 496 27.99 -26.10 -5.66
N ARG A 497 29.11 -26.51 -5.05
CA ARG A 497 29.80 -25.68 -4.06
C ARG A 497 30.71 -24.71 -4.80
N ILE A 498 30.20 -23.52 -5.06
CA ILE A 498 30.99 -22.44 -5.69
C ILE A 498 31.92 -21.85 -4.61
N PRO A 499 33.22 -21.66 -4.90
CA PRO A 499 34.12 -21.04 -3.93
C PRO A 499 33.64 -19.63 -3.57
N SER A 500 33.94 -19.17 -2.34
CA SER A 500 33.48 -17.87 -1.82
C SER A 500 33.81 -16.70 -2.75
N ILE A 501 34.92 -16.79 -3.50
CA ILE A 501 35.30 -15.78 -4.50
C ILE A 501 34.37 -15.77 -5.72
N GLY A 502 33.89 -16.93 -6.17
CA GLY A 502 32.89 -17.02 -7.23
C GLY A 502 31.55 -16.45 -6.79
N ILE A 503 31.14 -16.73 -5.54
CA ILE A 503 29.96 -16.12 -4.92
C ILE A 503 30.10 -14.60 -4.88
N LEU A 504 31.27 -14.08 -4.48
CA LEU A 504 31.55 -12.65 -4.46
C LEU A 504 31.47 -12.01 -5.86
N ILE A 505 32.06 -12.63 -6.89
CA ILE A 505 32.02 -12.12 -8.27
C ILE A 505 30.58 -12.09 -8.79
N MET A 506 29.78 -13.13 -8.52
CA MET A 506 28.36 -13.15 -8.90
C MET A 506 27.56 -12.08 -8.14
N SER A 507 27.83 -11.90 -6.84
CA SER A 507 27.22 -10.82 -6.04
C SER A 507 27.51 -9.46 -6.63
N LEU A 508 28.78 -9.20 -6.99
CA LEU A 508 29.19 -7.94 -7.62
C LEU A 508 28.54 -7.77 -8.99
N THR A 509 28.39 -8.84 -9.78
CA THR A 509 27.74 -8.79 -11.09
C THR A 509 26.26 -8.44 -10.96
N ILE A 510 25.52 -9.12 -10.08
CA ILE A 510 24.11 -8.82 -9.79
C ILE A 510 23.97 -7.39 -9.27
N LEU A 511 24.88 -6.96 -8.39
CA LEU A 511 24.90 -5.61 -7.85
C LEU A 511 25.14 -4.57 -8.93
N VAL A 512 26.16 -4.73 -9.79
CA VAL A 512 26.48 -3.80 -10.89
C VAL A 512 25.33 -3.73 -11.89
N PHE A 513 24.76 -4.87 -12.28
CA PHE A 513 23.60 -4.90 -13.18
C PHE A 513 22.39 -4.15 -12.58
N SER A 514 22.09 -4.44 -11.30
CA SER A 514 20.99 -3.80 -10.59
C SER A 514 21.24 -2.31 -10.41
N LEU A 515 22.46 -1.89 -10.06
CA LEU A 515 22.86 -0.49 -9.89
C LEU A 515 22.83 0.27 -11.21
N GLY A 516 23.31 -0.34 -12.30
CA GLY A 516 23.28 0.26 -13.63
C GLY A 516 21.85 0.53 -14.09
N ASN A 517 20.97 -0.46 -14.00
CA ASN A 517 19.56 -0.29 -14.34
C ASN A 517 18.84 0.67 -13.39
N GLY A 518 19.04 0.55 -12.07
CA GLY A 518 18.44 1.47 -11.09
C GLY A 518 18.87 2.93 -11.30
N THR A 519 20.15 3.15 -11.61
CA THR A 519 20.68 4.49 -11.94
C THR A 519 20.08 5.02 -13.24
N LEU A 520 19.95 4.17 -14.26
CA LEU A 520 19.32 4.55 -15.53
C LEU A 520 17.85 4.93 -15.34
N ASP A 521 17.07 4.15 -14.59
CA ASP A 521 15.67 4.45 -14.26
C ASP A 521 15.54 5.76 -13.47
N ASN A 522 16.45 5.98 -12.51
CA ASN A 522 16.51 7.21 -11.73
C ASN A 522 16.88 8.41 -12.63
N ASN A 523 17.81 8.25 -13.57
CA ASN A 523 18.20 9.30 -14.52
C ASN A 523 17.08 9.66 -15.49
N GLN A 524 16.34 8.67 -16.00
CA GLN A 524 15.15 8.89 -16.82
C GLN A 524 14.04 9.65 -16.06
N THR A 525 14.10 9.66 -14.74
CA THR A 525 13.18 10.41 -13.87
C THR A 525 13.65 11.85 -13.63
N LEU A 526 14.94 12.13 -13.76
CA LEU A 526 15.55 13.45 -13.55
C LEU A 526 15.49 14.34 -14.79
N LEU A 527 15.50 13.74 -15.99
CA LEU A 527 15.46 14.46 -17.25
C LEU A 527 14.00 14.73 -17.65
N PRO A 528 13.58 16.00 -17.83
CA PRO A 528 12.27 16.28 -18.42
C PRO A 528 12.22 15.70 -19.84
N LYS A 529 11.17 14.94 -20.14
CA LYS A 529 10.80 14.59 -21.51
C LYS A 529 9.85 15.65 -22.06
#